data_AF-A0A6I2IQJ8-F1
#
_entry.id   AF-A0A6I2IQJ8-F1
#
_cell.length_a   1.000
_cell.length_b   1.000
_cell.length_c   1.000
_cell.angle_alpha   90.00
_cell.angle_beta   90.00
_cell.angle_gamma   90.00
#
_symmetry.space_group_name_H-M   'P 1'
#
loop_
_entity.id
_entity.type
_entity.pdbx_description
1 polymer ?
#
loop_
_entity_poly.entity_id
_entity_poly.type
_entity_poly.pdbx_seq_one_letter_code
_entity_poly.pdbx_strand_id
1 'polypeptide(L)' 'MGRENSEIAEGVHRVDYRLHAIFYRIRDNDIFILRILHHKMEPLVHFSEL' A
#
# COMPACT_ATOMS: atom_id res chain seq x y z
N MET A 1 6.10 -5.87 10.41
CA MET A 1 5.17 -5.98 9.26
C MET A 1 4.41 -4.66 9.13
N GLY A 2 3.98 -4.28 7.92
CA GLY A 2 3.24 -3.03 7.66
C GLY A 2 1.85 -3.02 8.31
N ARG A 3 1.31 -1.82 8.54
CA ARG A 3 -0.02 -1.65 9.16
C ARG A 3 -1.10 -1.72 8.09
N GLU A 4 -2.25 -2.27 8.42
CA GLU A 4 -3.42 -2.18 7.56
C GLU A 4 -3.78 -0.70 7.33
N ASN A 5 -4.12 -0.37 6.09
CA ASN A 5 -4.47 0.96 5.61
C ASN A 5 -5.83 0.84 4.91
N SER A 6 -6.87 0.68 5.72
CA SER A 6 -8.26 0.53 5.27
C SER A 6 -8.84 1.80 4.63
N GLU A 7 -8.16 2.95 4.78
CA GLU A 7 -8.49 4.18 4.05
C GLU A 7 -8.31 4.03 2.53
N ILE A 8 -7.39 3.17 2.09
CA ILE A 8 -7.20 2.85 0.66
C ILE A 8 -8.15 1.74 0.22
N ALA A 9 -8.14 0.61 0.93
CA ALA A 9 -9.07 -0.51 0.75
C ALA A 9 -8.82 -1.57 1.84
N GLU A 10 -9.83 -2.40 2.11
CA GLU A 10 -9.71 -3.53 3.03
C GLU A 10 -8.56 -4.48 2.62
N GLY A 11 -7.80 -4.96 3.60
CA GLY A 11 -6.67 -5.87 3.37
C GLY A 11 -5.45 -5.24 2.68
N VAL A 12 -5.47 -3.94 2.39
CA VAL A 12 -4.27 -3.22 1.94
C VAL A 12 -3.43 -2.86 3.14
N HIS A 13 -2.16 -3.24 3.12
CA HIS A 13 -1.17 -2.86 4.10
C HIS A 13 -0.22 -1.82 3.52
N ARG A 14 0.26 -0.94 4.40
CA ARG A 14 1.30 0.04 4.08
C ARG A 14 2.51 -0.18 4.98
N VAL A 15 3.69 -0.13 4.37
CA VAL A 15 4.96 0.03 5.06
C VAL A 15 5.71 1.21 4.46
N ASP A 16 6.19 2.12 5.31
CA ASP A 16 7.04 3.21 4.88
C ASP A 16 8.51 2.76 4.94
N TYR A 17 9.24 3.02 3.86
CA TYR A 17 10.67 2.74 3.77
C TYR A 17 11.40 3.90 3.09
N ARG A 18 12.29 4.55 3.84
CA ARG A 18 13.00 5.77 3.41
C ARG A 18 12.00 6.83 2.93
N LEU A 19 12.06 7.19 1.64
CA LEU A 19 11.22 8.20 1.01
C LEU A 19 10.01 7.61 0.29
N HIS A 20 9.69 6.33 0.50
CA HIS A 20 8.61 5.64 -0.20
C HIS A 20 7.61 4.99 0.74
N ALA A 21 6.35 4.99 0.33
CA ALA A 21 5.27 4.20 0.88
C ALA A 21 5.03 2.98 -0.03
N ILE A 22 5.14 1.78 0.53
CA ILE A 22 4.93 0.52 -0.16
C ILE A 22 3.58 -0.03 0.25
N PHE A 23 2.69 -0.21 -0.72
CA PHE A 23 1.34 -0.73 -0.54
C PHE A 23 1.27 -2.15 -1.07
N TYR A 24 0.69 -3.05 -0.28
CA TYR A 24 0.65 -4.46 -0.61
C TYR A 24 -0.56 -5.16 0.00
N ARG A 25 -0.92 -6.34 -0.53
CA ARG A 25 -1.85 -7.27 0.11
C ARG A 25 -1.10 -8.51 0.56
N ILE A 26 -1.53 -9.09 1.68
CA ILE A 26 -1.11 -10.42 2.10
C ILE A 26 -2.05 -11.42 1.44
N ARG A 27 -1.51 -12.42 0.75
CA ARG A 27 -2.25 -13.57 0.21
C ARG A 27 -1.76 -14.84 0.92
N ASP A 28 -2.45 -15.95 0.70
CA ASP A 28 -2.17 -17.21 1.42
C ASP A 28 -0.70 -17.65 1.34
N ASN A 29 -0.03 -17.41 0.21
CA ASN A 29 1.33 -17.89 -0.04
C ASN A 29 2.35 -16.79 -0.35
N ASP A 30 1.90 -15.54 -0.48
CA ASP A 30 2.78 -14.45 -0.92
C ASP A 30 2.34 -13.06 -0.42
N ILE A 31 3.17 -12.07 -0.75
CA ILE A 31 2.83 -10.66 -0.65
C ILE A 31 2.73 -10.12 -2.08
N PHE A 32 1.58 -9.52 -2.39
CA PHE A 32 1.36 -8.86 -3.66
C PHE A 32 1.56 -7.35 -3.52
N ILE A 33 2.60 -6.82 -4.15
CA ILE A 33 2.88 -5.37 -4.18
C ILE A 33 1.89 -4.70 -5.13
N LEU A 34 1.09 -3.78 -4.60
CA LEU A 34 0.11 -3.01 -5.38
C LEU A 34 0.78 -1.80 -6.05
N ARG A 35 1.48 -0.99 -5.24
CA ARG A 35 2.17 0.24 -5.66
C ARG A 35 3.33 0.57 -4.72
N ILE A 36 4.31 1.27 -5.25
CA ILE A 36 5.34 1.96 -4.49
C ILE A 36 5.26 3.43 -4.87
N LEU A 37 4.93 4.28 -3.91
CA LEU A 37 4.78 5.72 -4.13
C LEU A 37 5.87 6.46 -3.37
N HIS A 38 6.32 7.60 -3.89
CA HIS A 38 7.10 8.51 -3.08
C HIS A 38 6.20 9.10 -1.97
N HIS A 39 6.70 9.27 -0.74
CA HIS A 39 5.89 9.66 0.44
C HIS A 39 5.18 11.01 0.33
N LYS A 40 5.56 11.84 -0.65
CA LYS A 40 4.90 13.13 -0.97
C LYS A 40 3.76 13.01 -1.99
N MET A 41 3.49 11.83 -2.50
CA MET A 41 2.41 11.59 -3.46
C MET A 41 1.12 11.25 -2.71
N GLU A 42 0.00 11.81 -3.16
CA GLU A 42 -1.32 11.57 -2.57
C GLU A 42 -1.82 10.16 -2.95
N PRO A 43 -1.90 9.19 -2.00
CA PRO A 43 -2.15 7.80 -2.35
C PRO A 43 -3.50 7.57 -3.05
N LEU A 44 -4.55 8.25 -2.61
CA LEU A 44 -5.91 8.04 -3.12
C LEU A 44 -6.05 8.32 -4.63
N VAL A 45 -5.24 9.23 -5.17
CA VAL A 45 -5.20 9.52 -6.62
C VAL A 45 -4.64 8.34 -7.42
N HIS A 46 -3.83 7.49 -6.80
CA HIS A 46 -3.17 6.36 -7.45
C HIS A 46 -3.87 5.01 -7.22
N PHE A 47 -4.98 5.03 -6.49
CA PHE A 47 -5.77 3.85 -6.12
C PHE A 47 -7.26 3.98 -6.50
N SER A 48 -7.61 4.82 -7.48
CA SER A 48 -8.99 5.03 -7.92
C SER A 48 -9.70 3.81 -8.52
N GLU A 49 -8.99 2.70 -8.75
CA GLU A 49 -9.48 1.47 -9.38
C GLU A 49 -9.55 0.27 -8.41
N LEU A 50 -9.21 0.46 -7.12
CA LEU A 50 -9.19 -0.61 -6.11
C LEU A 50 -10.52 -0.80 -5.38
#